data_AF-A0A941AGM6-F1
#
_entry.id   AF-A0A941AGM6-F1
#
_cell.length_a   1.000
_cell.length_b   1.000
_cell.length_c   1.000
_cell.angle_alpha   90.00
_cell.angle_beta   90.00
_cell.angle_gamma   90.00
#
_symmetry.space_group_name_H-M   'P 1'
#
loop_
_entity.id
_entity.type
_entity.pdbx_description
1 polymer ?
#
loop_
_entity_poly.entity_id
_entity_poly.type
_entity_poly.pdbx_seq_one_letter_code
_entity_poly.pdbx_strand_id
1 'polypeptide(L)'
;MKDRIARAFLRLLEAVPLPALASFCEAVMFLVYAIDRKHRRIARINLRIAFPEMGDVEADRIIRACYRQMGTSAAEFVHLPKMDAAYIREHFRIEGAEHVRESLEGRKQPAMAMTGHFGNWELLSHVYG
;
A
#
# COMPACT_ATOMS: atom_id res chain seq x y z
N MET A 1 -15.36 -24.59 -7.87
CA MET A 1 -15.27 -24.01 -9.24
C MET A 1 -14.81 -22.54 -9.20
N LYS A 2 -15.50 -21.67 -8.45
CA LYS A 2 -15.14 -20.25 -8.27
C LYS A 2 -13.69 -20.03 -7.80
N ASP A 3 -13.21 -20.83 -6.84
CA ASP A 3 -11.82 -20.72 -6.35
C ASP A 3 -10.75 -21.10 -7.36
N ARG A 4 -11.05 -21.98 -8.33
CA ARG A 4 -10.08 -22.34 -9.38
C ARG A 4 -9.96 -21.22 -10.40
N ILE A 5 -11.08 -20.56 -10.71
CA ILE A 5 -11.13 -19.41 -11.61
C ILE A 5 -10.42 -18.20 -10.98
N ALA A 6 -10.71 -17.90 -9.71
CA ALA A 6 -10.05 -16.81 -8.99
C ALA A 6 -8.53 -17.02 -8.89
N ARG A 7 -8.09 -18.24 -8.57
CA ARG A 7 -6.65 -18.58 -8.53
C ARG A 7 -6.00 -18.49 -9.91
N ALA A 8 -6.65 -19.00 -10.97
CA ALA A 8 -6.12 -18.90 -12.32
C ALA A 8 -5.99 -17.44 -12.77
N PHE A 9 -6.97 -16.59 -12.43
CA PHE A 9 -6.93 -15.16 -12.71
C PHE A 9 -5.81 -14.46 -11.95
N LEU A 10 -5.64 -14.74 -10.65
CA LEU A 10 -4.53 -14.19 -9.87
C LEU A 10 -3.17 -14.63 -10.42
N ARG A 11 -3.01 -15.90 -10.82
CA ARG A 11 -1.78 -16.40 -11.46
C ARG A 11 -1.47 -15.69 -12.78
N LEU A 12 -2.50 -15.34 -13.56
CA LEU A 12 -2.32 -14.56 -14.78
C LEU A 12 -1.81 -13.15 -14.47
N LEU A 13 -2.41 -12.48 -13.49
CA LEU A 13 -1.96 -11.15 -13.06
C LEU A 13 -0.56 -11.18 -12.46
N GLU A 14 -0.25 -12.22 -11.67
CA GLU A 14 1.07 -12.46 -11.09
C GLU A 14 2.16 -12.66 -12.16
N ALA A 15 1.80 -13.13 -13.37
CA ALA A 15 2.75 -13.28 -14.48
C ALA A 15 3.12 -11.94 -15.14
N VAL A 16 2.30 -10.90 -14.95
CA VAL A 16 2.58 -9.54 -15.47
C VAL A 16 3.64 -8.88 -14.58
N PRO A 17 4.72 -8.30 -15.12
CA PRO A 17 5.71 -7.59 -14.31
C PRO A 17 5.08 -6.51 -13.43
N LEU A 18 5.48 -6.44 -12.16
CA LEU A 18 4.92 -5.51 -11.17
C LEU A 18 4.82 -4.05 -11.67
N PRO A 19 5.84 -3.45 -12.33
CA PRO A 19 5.71 -2.07 -12.82
C PRO A 19 4.61 -1.88 -13.87
N ALA A 20 4.39 -2.88 -14.72
CA ALA A 20 3.36 -2.84 -15.75
C ALA A 20 1.96 -3.00 -15.13
N LEU A 21 1.82 -3.94 -14.18
CA LEU A 21 0.57 -4.12 -13.44
C LEU A 21 0.23 -2.89 -12.59
N ALA A 22 1.23 -2.29 -11.93
CA ALA A 22 1.07 -1.05 -11.17
C ALA A 22 0.59 0.09 -12.08
N SER A 23 1.24 0.29 -13.24
CA SER A 23 0.83 1.32 -14.21
C SER A 23 -0.61 1.12 -14.69
N PHE A 24 -1.02 -0.13 -14.93
CA PHE A 24 -2.40 -0.47 -15.28
C PHE A 24 -3.38 -0.13 -14.14
N CYS A 25 -3.08 -0.56 -12.91
CA CYS A 25 -3.92 -0.28 -11.75
C CYS A 25 -3.99 1.21 -11.41
N GLU A 26 -2.90 1.97 -11.57
CA GLU A 26 -2.87 3.43 -11.45
C GLU A 26 -3.80 4.08 -12.49
N ALA A 27 -3.78 3.62 -13.74
CA ALA A 27 -4.67 4.13 -14.79
C ALA A 27 -6.14 3.84 -14.49
N VAL A 28 -6.46 2.65 -13.98
CA VAL A 28 -7.81 2.31 -13.50
C VAL A 28 -8.21 3.24 -12.35
N MET A 29 -7.32 3.46 -11.38
CA MET A 29 -7.60 4.36 -10.26
C MET A 29 -7.75 5.82 -10.67
N PHE A 30 -7.16 6.24 -11.79
CA PHE A 30 -7.42 7.56 -12.36
C PHE A 30 -8.87 7.69 -12.87
N LEU A 31 -9.43 6.64 -13.45
CA LEU A 31 -10.84 6.60 -13.85
C LEU A 31 -11.76 6.61 -12.62
N VAL A 32 -11.41 5.82 -11.59
CA VAL A 32 -12.11 5.83 -10.30
C VAL A 32 -12.06 7.23 -9.68
N TYR A 33 -10.88 7.86 -9.67
CA TYR A 33 -10.71 9.23 -9.21
C TYR A 33 -11.65 10.18 -9.93
N ALA A 34 -11.88 10.06 -11.24
CA ALA A 34 -12.77 10.96 -11.99
C ALA A 34 -14.24 10.88 -11.51
N ILE A 35 -14.73 9.67 -11.25
CA ILE A 35 -16.14 9.43 -10.89
C ILE A 35 -16.41 9.53 -9.38
N ASP A 36 -15.40 9.32 -8.54
CA ASP A 36 -15.55 9.20 -7.09
C ASP A 36 -15.64 10.55 -6.36
N ARG A 37 -16.66 11.33 -6.69
CA ARG A 37 -16.84 12.69 -6.14
C ARG A 37 -17.00 12.70 -4.62
N LYS A 38 -17.63 11.66 -4.06
CA LYS A 38 -17.92 11.54 -2.63
C LYS A 38 -16.63 11.44 -1.82
N HIS A 39 -15.76 10.48 -2.13
CA HIS A 39 -14.56 10.28 -1.32
C HIS A 39 -13.54 11.38 -1.55
N ARG A 40 -13.44 11.97 -2.75
CA ARG A 40 -12.62 13.19 -2.96
C ARG A 40 -13.05 14.35 -2.05
N ARG A 41 -14.36 14.56 -1.86
CA ARG A 41 -14.86 15.57 -0.92
C ARG A 41 -14.48 15.24 0.52
N ILE A 42 -14.64 13.99 0.94
CA ILE A 42 -14.26 13.54 2.29
C ILE A 42 -12.76 13.73 2.52
N ALA A 43 -11.93 13.32 1.56
CA ALA A 43 -10.48 13.48 1.65
C ALA A 43 -10.06 14.95 1.77
N ARG A 44 -10.71 15.86 1.03
CA ARG A 44 -10.45 17.31 1.17
C ARG A 44 -10.84 17.85 2.54
N ILE A 45 -11.97 17.40 3.09
CA ILE A 45 -12.39 17.77 4.46
C ILE A 45 -11.36 17.27 5.48
N ASN A 46 -10.92 16.00 5.37
CA ASN A 46 -9.93 15.43 6.27
C ASN A 46 -8.58 16.17 6.19
N LEU A 47 -8.13 16.53 4.98
CA LEU A 47 -6.91 17.30 4.78
C LEU A 47 -7.01 18.69 5.41
N ARG A 48 -8.16 19.38 5.31
CA ARG A 48 -8.36 20.67 5.98
C ARG A 48 -8.41 20.57 7.49
N ILE A 49 -8.94 19.47 8.03
CA ILE A 49 -8.94 19.22 9.49
C ILE A 49 -7.51 18.97 9.97
N ALA A 50 -6.74 18.14 9.26
CA ALA A 50 -5.37 17.78 9.64
C ALA A 50 -4.36 18.91 9.37
N PHE A 51 -4.57 19.68 8.30
CA PHE A 51 -3.68 20.73 7.81
C PHE A 51 -4.49 21.98 7.45
N PRO A 52 -4.92 22.79 8.44
CA PRO A 52 -5.81 23.94 8.21
C PRO A 52 -5.24 25.00 7.26
N GLU A 53 -3.91 25.14 7.23
CA GLU A 53 -3.19 26.12 6.39
C GLU A 53 -2.94 25.63 4.95
N MET A 54 -3.33 24.38 4.62
CA MET A 54 -3.08 23.80 3.31
C MET A 54 -4.03 24.37 2.24
N GLY A 55 -3.45 24.81 1.12
CA GLY A 55 -4.23 25.29 -0.02
C GLY A 55 -4.93 24.17 -0.81
N ASP A 56 -6.03 24.50 -1.48
CA ASP A 56 -6.87 23.53 -2.22
C ASP A 56 -6.11 22.82 -3.36
N VAL A 57 -5.17 23.51 -4.02
CA VAL A 57 -4.33 22.93 -5.09
C VAL A 57 -3.43 21.82 -4.53
N GLU A 58 -2.84 22.05 -3.36
CA GLU A 58 -2.00 21.05 -2.70
C GLU A 58 -2.83 19.87 -2.20
N ALA A 59 -3.99 20.15 -1.60
CA ALA A 59 -4.92 19.10 -1.18
C ALA A 59 -5.33 18.21 -2.36
N ASP A 60 -5.68 18.80 -3.51
CA ASP A 60 -6.06 18.05 -4.71
C ASP A 60 -4.90 17.23 -5.28
N ARG A 61 -3.67 17.74 -5.20
CA ARG A 61 -2.45 17.00 -5.57
C ARG A 61 -2.27 15.77 -4.69
N ILE A 62 -2.41 15.92 -3.37
CA ILE A 62 -2.29 14.81 -2.40
C ILE A 62 -3.39 13.79 -2.64
N ILE A 63 -4.65 14.22 -2.78
CA ILE A 63 -5.77 13.31 -3.03
C ILE A 63 -5.51 12.49 -4.31
N ARG A 64 -5.09 13.12 -5.41
CA ARG A 64 -4.76 12.40 -6.65
C ARG A 64 -3.62 11.40 -6.45
N ALA A 65 -2.59 11.78 -5.69
CA ALA A 65 -1.49 10.87 -5.35
C ALA A 65 -1.96 9.68 -4.51
N CYS A 66 -2.92 9.86 -3.60
CA CYS A 66 -3.52 8.75 -2.85
C CYS A 66 -4.22 7.74 -3.78
N TYR A 67 -5.02 8.19 -4.76
CA TYR A 67 -5.65 7.27 -5.72
C TYR A 67 -4.61 6.53 -6.56
N ARG A 68 -3.54 7.22 -6.98
CA ARG A 68 -2.41 6.57 -7.66
C ARG A 68 -1.78 5.49 -6.78
N GLN A 69 -1.42 5.83 -5.55
CA GLN A 69 -0.85 4.88 -4.58
C GLN A 69 -1.75 3.67 -4.34
N MET A 70 -3.07 3.86 -4.26
CA MET A 70 -4.01 2.74 -4.12
C MET A 70 -3.92 1.76 -5.31
N GLY A 71 -3.68 2.27 -6.52
CA GLY A 71 -3.43 1.44 -7.70
C GLY A 71 -2.12 0.65 -7.59
N THR A 72 -1.04 1.32 -7.18
CA THR A 72 0.25 0.68 -6.91
C THR A 72 0.12 -0.42 -5.84
N SER A 73 -0.49 -0.12 -4.70
CA SER A 73 -0.71 -1.06 -3.60
C SER A 73 -1.56 -2.27 -4.05
N ALA A 74 -2.54 -2.08 -4.93
CA ALA A 74 -3.32 -3.19 -5.48
C ALA A 74 -2.47 -4.15 -6.33
N ALA A 75 -1.54 -3.63 -7.13
CA ALA A 75 -0.60 -4.43 -7.91
C ALA A 75 0.43 -5.15 -7.02
N GLU A 76 0.92 -4.48 -5.98
CA GLU A 76 1.79 -5.06 -4.96
C GLU A 76 1.08 -6.20 -4.22
N PHE A 77 -0.19 -6.04 -3.88
CA PHE A 77 -0.98 -7.08 -3.20
C PHE A 77 -1.05 -8.38 -4.00
N VAL A 78 -1.21 -8.29 -5.33
CA VAL A 78 -1.17 -9.45 -6.23
C VAL A 78 0.20 -10.12 -6.21
N HIS A 79 1.27 -9.35 -6.02
CA HIS A 79 2.66 -9.81 -6.04
C HIS A 79 3.21 -10.22 -4.68
N LEU A 80 2.50 -9.97 -3.57
CA LEU A 80 2.94 -10.34 -2.21
C LEU A 80 3.50 -11.77 -2.12
N PRO A 81 2.89 -12.82 -2.73
CA PRO A 81 3.42 -14.17 -2.65
C PRO A 81 4.82 -14.37 -3.28
N LYS A 82 5.25 -13.46 -4.17
CA LYS A 82 6.57 -13.44 -4.80
C LYS A 82 7.60 -12.58 -4.05
N MET A 83 7.16 -11.77 -3.09
CA MET A 83 8.04 -10.91 -2.31
C MET A 83 8.65 -11.71 -1.16
N ASP A 84 9.50 -12.67 -1.47
CA ASP A 84 10.17 -13.48 -0.45
C ASP A 84 11.22 -12.67 0.35
N ALA A 85 11.88 -13.33 1.29
CA ALA A 85 12.90 -12.67 2.12
C ALA A 85 14.07 -12.10 1.31
N ALA A 86 14.41 -12.67 0.15
CA ALA A 86 15.46 -12.15 -0.71
C ALA A 86 15.00 -10.87 -1.41
N TYR A 87 13.79 -10.89 -1.98
CA TYR A 87 13.16 -9.71 -2.57
C TYR A 87 13.04 -8.56 -1.57
N ILE A 88 12.58 -8.85 -0.34
CA ILE A 88 12.47 -7.85 0.72
C ILE A 88 13.83 -7.22 1.01
N ARG A 89 14.90 -8.02 1.18
CA ARG A 89 16.25 -7.49 1.45
C ARG A 89 16.79 -6.62 0.31
N GLU A 90 16.44 -6.92 -0.94
CA GLU A 90 16.92 -6.18 -2.11
C GLU A 90 16.15 -4.88 -2.33
N HIS A 91 14.83 -4.89 -2.09
CA HIS A 91 13.95 -3.79 -2.50
C HIS A 91 13.43 -2.93 -1.36
N PHE A 92 13.54 -3.38 -0.10
CA PHE A 92 12.98 -2.67 1.05
C PHE A 92 14.10 -2.09 1.91
N ARG A 93 13.92 -0.82 2.31
CA ARG A 93 14.68 -0.21 3.39
C ARG A 93 13.79 -0.16 4.62
N ILE A 94 14.19 -0.88 5.67
CA ILE A 94 13.47 -0.91 6.94
C ILE A 94 14.25 -0.06 7.95
N GLU A 95 13.61 1.02 8.41
CA GLU A 95 14.17 1.90 9.43
C GLU A 95 13.63 1.53 10.81
N GLY A 96 14.48 1.47 11.83
CA GLY A 96 14.08 1.13 13.20
C GLY A 96 13.93 -0.38 13.49
N ALA A 97 14.40 -1.26 12.60
CA ALA A 97 14.35 -2.71 12.78
C ALA A 97 15.09 -3.18 14.06
N GLU A 98 16.09 -2.42 14.49
CA GLU A 98 16.84 -2.62 15.72
C GLU A 98 15.96 -2.57 16.98
N HIS A 99 14.87 -1.79 16.99
CA HIS A 99 13.98 -1.69 18.15
C HIS A 99 13.21 -2.99 18.37
N VAL A 100 12.75 -3.61 17.28
CA VAL A 100 12.08 -4.91 17.33
C VAL A 100 13.06 -5.99 17.80
N ARG A 101 14.27 -6.00 17.20
CA ARG A 101 15.33 -6.95 17.56
C ARG A 101 15.73 -6.82 19.03
N GLU A 102 15.94 -5.61 19.52
CA GLU A 102 16.30 -5.35 20.92
C GLU A 102 15.19 -5.83 21.88
N SER A 103 13.92 -5.59 21.55
CA SER A 103 12.80 -6.05 22.36
C SER A 103 12.75 -7.57 22.46
N LEU A 104 12.80 -8.26 21.31
CA LEU A 104 12.61 -9.71 21.24
C LEU A 104 13.85 -10.49 21.68
N GLU A 105 15.04 -10.07 21.24
CA GLU A 105 16.29 -10.80 21.49
C GLU A 105 16.98 -10.34 22.77
N GLY A 106 17.03 -9.03 23.00
CA GLY A 106 17.75 -8.44 24.13
C GLY A 106 16.92 -8.49 25.42
N ARG A 107 15.74 -7.88 25.41
CA ARG A 107 14.86 -7.79 26.58
C ARG A 107 13.98 -9.02 26.79
N LYS A 108 13.84 -9.89 25.78
CA LYS A 108 12.93 -11.04 25.78
C LYS A 108 11.47 -10.64 26.05
N GLN A 109 11.04 -9.49 25.53
CA GLN A 109 9.69 -8.95 25.69
C GLN A 109 8.94 -8.94 24.37
N PRO A 110 7.62 -9.26 24.36
CA PRO A 110 6.81 -9.21 23.16
C PRO A 110 6.79 -7.78 22.59
N ALA A 111 6.88 -7.67 21.27
CA ALA A 111 6.74 -6.40 20.56
C ALA A 111 5.31 -6.26 20.01
N MET A 112 4.75 -5.06 20.09
CA MET A 112 3.47 -4.71 19.47
C MET A 112 3.73 -3.65 18.41
N ALA A 113 3.40 -3.96 17.15
CA ALA A 113 3.40 -3.00 16.07
C ALA A 113 2.07 -2.24 16.04
N MET A 114 2.14 -0.91 16.00
CA MET A 114 0.97 -0.05 15.81
C MET A 114 1.10 0.64 14.45
N THR A 115 0.09 0.48 13.60
CA THR A 115 0.09 1.01 12.22
C THR A 115 -1.24 1.70 11.88
N GLY A 116 -1.27 2.40 10.76
CA GLY A 116 -2.48 3.01 10.18
C GLY A 116 -2.74 2.50 8.77
N HIS A 117 -3.92 2.81 8.23
CA HIS A 117 -4.25 2.56 6.82
C HIS A 117 -3.49 3.54 5.91
N PHE A 118 -2.17 3.38 5.85
CA PHE A 118 -1.25 4.28 5.18
C PHE A 118 -0.29 3.50 4.29
N GLY A 119 -0.02 4.03 3.09
CA GLY A 119 0.81 3.36 2.10
C GLY A 119 0.28 1.97 1.75
N ASN A 120 1.17 0.98 1.77
CA ASN A 120 0.80 -0.43 1.71
C ASN A 120 1.08 -1.09 3.06
N TRP A 121 0.10 -1.01 3.97
CA TRP A 121 0.24 -1.54 5.33
C TRP A 121 0.38 -3.07 5.38
N GLU A 122 -0.11 -3.79 4.35
CA GLU A 122 0.01 -5.25 4.25
C GLU A 122 1.47 -5.70 4.16
N LEU A 123 2.35 -4.84 3.62
CA LEU A 123 3.79 -5.13 3.56
C LEU A 123 4.40 -5.25 4.96
N LEU A 124 3.91 -4.50 5.95
CA LEU A 124 4.38 -4.62 7.33
C LEU A 124 4.09 -6.03 7.87
N SER A 125 2.87 -6.50 7.68
CA SER A 125 2.46 -7.86 8.06
C SER A 125 3.22 -8.92 7.28
N HIS A 126 3.48 -8.70 5.99
CA HIS A 126 4.22 -9.66 5.16
C HIS A 126 5.71 -9.77 5.51
N VAL A 127 6.31 -8.69 6.00
CA VAL A 127 7.73 -8.67 6.42
C VAL A 127 7.94 -9.27 7.81
N TYR A 128 6.99 -9.08 8.74
CA TYR A 128 7.16 -9.42 10.16
C TYR A 128 6.21 -10.50 10.71
N GLY A 129 5.20 -10.93 9.94
CA GLY A 129 4.22 -11.95 10.31
C GLY A 129 4.55 -13.33 9.74
#